data_AF-A0A919CW49-F1
#
_entry.id   AF-A0A919CW49-F1
#
_cell.length_a   1.000
_cell.length_b   1.000
_cell.length_c   1.000
_cell.angle_alpha   90.00
_cell.angle_beta   90.00
_cell.angle_gamma   90.00
#
_symmetry.space_group_name_H-M   'P 1'
#
loop_
_entity.id
_entity.type
_entity.pdbx_description
1 polymer ?
#
loop_
_entity_poly.entity_id
_entity_poly.type
_entity_poly.pdbx_seq_one_letter_code
_entity_poly.pdbx_strand_id
1 'polypeptide(L)'
;MFTGKTLVDGEWVFRKDCISRAGTLGAACQDSFSKRVTLVVHGELAGNVKDTDRGLSRKLLKVIESRRAGQHIHVVDAAGFSDLLFGAPARCRDLKMQGDQVTVLPEVGDGILGGPFDRLGLRNRRISQLEAHIFGRGTPRHERLLTSLVNQVAGRTHLEVRGPARRAPQFDLGWVDGPTAYGAWVASPESPNGEGLDPLEEAARQIGRSLRSIRSQTQLRPLMALDNSVDISSRLRQTAKSAGVHVSRIKDLPG
;
A
#
# COMPACT_ATOMS: atom_id res chain seq x y z
N MET A 1 5.27 -18.49 9.81
CA MET A 1 6.41 -18.59 10.75
C MET A 1 6.74 -17.19 11.27
N PHE A 2 7.19 -17.06 12.53
CA PHE A 2 7.64 -15.78 13.10
C PHE A 2 9.16 -15.78 13.35
N THR A 3 9.82 -14.63 13.16
CA THR A 3 11.24 -14.45 13.50
C THR A 3 11.47 -13.84 14.88
N GLY A 4 10.54 -13.03 15.40
CA GLY A 4 10.71 -12.30 16.67
C GLY A 4 9.37 -11.80 17.25
N LYS A 5 9.44 -10.77 18.09
CA LYS A 5 8.25 -10.01 18.53
C LYS A 5 7.83 -9.06 17.42
N THR A 6 6.55 -8.76 17.32
CA THR A 6 6.01 -7.98 16.20
C THR A 6 5.16 -6.84 16.73
N LEU A 7 5.31 -5.65 16.17
CA LEU A 7 4.47 -4.51 16.49
C LEU A 7 3.13 -4.65 15.76
N VAL A 8 2.05 -4.89 16.49
CA VAL A 8 0.69 -4.94 15.94
C VAL A 8 -0.05 -3.72 16.44
N ASP A 9 -0.39 -2.80 15.55
CA ASP A 9 -1.21 -1.62 15.86
C ASP A 9 -0.65 -0.69 16.94
N GLY A 10 0.67 -0.69 17.11
CA GLY A 10 1.39 0.09 18.12
C GLY A 10 1.67 -0.69 19.41
N GLU A 11 1.17 -1.91 19.52
CA GLU A 11 1.40 -2.82 20.64
C GLU A 11 2.49 -3.84 20.29
N TRP A 12 3.46 -4.05 21.18
CA TRP A 12 4.41 -5.15 21.03
C TRP A 12 3.76 -6.48 21.38
N VAL A 13 3.61 -7.35 20.39
CA VAL A 13 3.03 -8.69 20.55
C VAL A 13 4.14 -9.73 20.51
N PHE A 14 4.20 -10.57 21.54
CA PHE A 14 5.18 -11.65 21.61
C PHE A 14 4.82 -12.80 20.68
N ARG A 15 5.83 -13.62 20.34
CA ARG A 15 5.70 -14.74 19.39
C ARG A 15 4.49 -15.65 19.68
N LYS A 16 4.26 -16.00 20.94
CA LYS A 16 3.15 -16.89 21.34
C LYS A 16 1.79 -16.29 21.01
N ASP A 17 1.62 -14.99 21.28
CA ASP A 17 0.38 -14.26 21.02
C ASP A 17 0.20 -14.01 19.52
N CYS A 18 1.29 -13.74 18.78
CA CYS A 18 1.26 -13.68 17.32
C CYS A 18 0.78 -15.00 16.71
N ILE A 19 1.26 -16.15 17.22
CA ILE A 19 0.82 -17.48 16.77
C ILE A 19 -0.67 -17.68 17.08
N SER A 20 -1.11 -17.31 18.28
CA SER A 20 -2.53 -17.39 18.68
C SER A 20 -3.42 -16.56 17.75
N ARG A 21 -3.08 -15.29 17.52
CA ARG A 21 -3.81 -14.36 16.63
C ARG A 21 -3.81 -14.83 15.17
N ALA A 22 -2.72 -15.45 14.69
CA ALA A 22 -2.69 -16.02 13.35
C ALA A 22 -3.56 -17.30 13.25
N GLY A 23 -3.60 -18.09 14.33
CA GLY A 23 -4.42 -19.30 14.43
C GLY A 23 -5.92 -19.03 14.34
N THR A 24 -6.40 -17.89 14.88
CA THR A 24 -7.82 -17.49 14.73
C THR A 24 -8.22 -17.20 13.29
N LEU A 25 -7.24 -16.98 12.40
CA LEU A 25 -7.43 -16.83 10.95
C LEU A 25 -7.12 -18.12 10.17
N GLY A 26 -6.96 -19.25 10.86
CA GLY A 26 -6.70 -20.56 10.26
C GLY A 26 -5.24 -20.82 9.89
N ALA A 27 -4.29 -19.97 10.32
CA ALA A 27 -2.88 -20.16 10.00
C ALA A 27 -2.23 -21.28 10.84
N ALA A 28 -1.61 -22.25 10.16
CA ALA A 28 -0.78 -23.26 10.80
C ALA A 28 0.65 -22.74 11.01
N CYS A 29 0.99 -22.38 12.25
CA CYS A 29 2.31 -21.82 12.56
C CYS A 29 3.40 -22.90 12.69
N GLN A 30 4.58 -22.62 12.15
CA GLN A 30 5.75 -23.50 12.18
C GLN A 30 6.90 -22.83 12.94
N ASP A 31 7.55 -23.59 13.82
CA ASP A 31 8.72 -23.12 14.57
C ASP A 31 10.03 -23.29 13.82
N SER A 32 10.15 -24.39 13.07
CA SER A 32 11.26 -24.72 12.20
C SER A 32 10.93 -24.48 10.72
N PHE A 33 11.97 -24.25 9.92
CA PHE A 33 11.80 -23.96 8.51
C PHE A 33 11.62 -25.26 7.74
N SER A 34 10.54 -25.36 6.97
CA SER A 34 10.20 -26.53 6.16
C SER A 34 9.52 -26.11 4.87
N LYS A 35 9.35 -27.05 3.92
CA LYS A 35 8.64 -26.80 2.65
C LYS A 35 7.19 -26.36 2.83
N ARG A 36 6.59 -26.55 4.02
CA ARG A 36 5.23 -26.12 4.35
C ARG A 36 5.15 -24.63 4.68
N VAL A 37 6.27 -23.96 4.90
CA VAL A 37 6.29 -22.53 5.20
C VAL A 37 6.06 -21.74 3.92
N THR A 38 4.94 -21.02 3.87
CA THR A 38 4.58 -20.11 2.76
C THR A 38 4.68 -18.64 3.14
N LEU A 39 4.67 -18.33 4.45
CA LEU A 39 4.74 -16.98 5.00
C LEU A 39 5.71 -16.89 6.19
N VAL A 40 6.58 -15.88 6.15
CA VAL A 40 7.45 -15.47 7.25
C VAL A 40 7.08 -14.06 7.68
N VAL A 41 6.71 -13.91 8.95
CA VAL A 41 6.53 -12.62 9.61
C VAL A 41 7.87 -12.23 10.21
N HIS A 42 8.47 -11.19 9.63
CA HIS A 42 9.67 -10.54 10.11
C HIS A 42 9.29 -9.60 11.26
N GLY A 43 9.70 -9.99 12.47
CA GLY A 43 9.59 -9.19 13.69
C GLY A 43 10.95 -8.75 14.21
N GLU A 44 10.94 -7.79 15.13
CA GLU A 44 12.12 -7.33 15.84
C GLU A 44 12.69 -8.48 16.68
N LEU A 45 13.99 -8.73 16.50
CA LEU A 45 14.74 -9.63 17.36
C LEU A 45 15.12 -8.83 18.61
N ALA A 46 14.53 -9.15 19.76
CA ALA A 46 14.97 -8.56 21.03
C ALA A 46 16.48 -8.84 21.23
N GLY A 47 17.21 -7.84 21.74
CA GLY A 47 18.68 -7.72 21.75
C GLY A 47 19.53 -8.86 22.35
N ASN A 48 18.95 -10.03 22.65
CA ASN A 48 19.64 -11.24 23.12
C ASN A 48 19.71 -12.36 22.07
N VAL A 49 19.31 -12.12 20.82
CA VAL A 49 19.59 -13.03 19.70
C VAL A 49 20.62 -12.36 18.76
N LYS A 50 21.77 -12.01 19.33
CA LYS A 50 23.00 -11.94 18.54
C LYS A 50 23.57 -13.35 18.51
N ASP A 51 23.36 -14.07 17.42
CA ASP A 51 24.41 -15.00 17.00
C ASP A 51 25.57 -14.07 16.59
N THR A 52 26.40 -13.69 17.57
CA THR A 52 27.42 -12.64 17.48
C THR A 52 28.44 -12.92 16.38
N ASP A 53 28.56 -14.18 15.96
CA ASP A 53 29.47 -14.57 14.88
C ASP A 53 28.88 -14.40 13.47
N ARG A 54 27.54 -14.23 13.33
CA ARG A 54 26.90 -14.25 12.00
C ARG A 54 25.81 -13.22 11.73
N GLY A 55 25.26 -12.52 12.73
CA GLY A 55 24.33 -11.39 12.49
C GLY A 55 23.07 -11.73 11.68
N LEU A 56 22.60 -12.98 11.72
CA LEU A 56 21.60 -13.54 10.81
C LEU A 56 20.39 -14.11 11.54
N SER A 57 19.17 -13.86 11.05
CA SER A 57 18.11 -14.87 11.20
C SER A 57 18.31 -15.92 10.12
N ARG A 58 18.84 -17.10 10.45
CA ARG A 58 18.97 -18.27 9.53
C ARG A 58 17.69 -18.54 8.70
N LYS A 59 16.53 -18.10 9.21
CA LYS A 59 15.23 -18.17 8.54
C LYS A 59 15.16 -17.31 7.27
N LEU A 60 15.70 -16.10 7.26
CA LEU A 60 15.66 -15.22 6.08
C LEU A 60 16.60 -15.71 4.96
N LEU A 61 17.77 -16.27 5.31
CA LEU A 61 18.62 -16.96 4.32
C LEU A 61 17.89 -18.11 3.64
N LYS A 62 17.21 -18.96 4.43
CA LYS A 62 16.39 -20.04 3.88
C LYS A 62 15.26 -19.54 2.99
N VAL A 63 14.71 -18.35 3.26
CA VAL A 63 13.75 -17.71 2.34
C VAL A 63 14.40 -17.39 0.99
N ILE A 64 15.59 -16.78 0.99
CA ILE A 64 16.33 -16.47 -0.25
C ILE A 64 16.63 -17.75 -1.03
N GLU A 65 17.15 -18.78 -0.36
CA GLU A 65 17.44 -20.09 -0.96
C GLU A 65 16.18 -20.72 -1.56
N SER A 66 15.06 -20.68 -0.83
CA SER A 66 13.78 -21.21 -1.31
C SER A 66 13.27 -20.45 -2.54
N ARG A 67 13.33 -19.10 -2.51
CA ARG A 67 12.94 -18.25 -3.65
C ARG A 67 13.79 -18.55 -4.88
N ARG A 68 15.11 -18.72 -4.72
CA ARG A 68 16.03 -19.13 -5.81
C ARG A 68 15.72 -20.50 -6.36
N ALA A 69 15.25 -21.43 -5.52
CA ALA A 69 14.82 -22.75 -5.93
C ALA A 69 13.40 -22.76 -6.56
N GLY A 70 12.80 -21.59 -6.82
CA GLY A 70 11.46 -21.46 -7.41
C GLY A 70 10.30 -21.57 -6.41
N GLN A 71 10.58 -21.74 -5.12
CA GLN A 71 9.57 -21.75 -4.08
C GLN A 71 9.41 -20.35 -3.49
N HIS A 72 8.34 -19.64 -3.87
CA HIS A 72 8.05 -18.33 -3.28
C HIS A 72 7.61 -18.49 -1.82
N ILE A 73 8.32 -17.79 -0.94
CA ILE A 73 7.93 -17.61 0.46
C ILE A 73 7.71 -16.13 0.69
N HIS A 74 6.48 -15.80 1.07
CA HIS A 74 6.06 -14.44 1.32
C HIS A 74 6.71 -13.94 2.62
N VAL A 75 7.26 -12.73 2.60
CA VAL A 75 7.82 -12.09 3.80
C VAL A 75 7.01 -10.84 4.07
N VAL A 76 6.56 -10.66 5.31
CA VAL A 76 5.88 -9.43 5.75
C VAL A 76 6.59 -8.88 6.96
N ASP A 77 6.57 -7.56 7.12
CA ASP A 77 7.02 -6.90 8.33
C ASP A 77 5.87 -6.79 9.36
N ALA A 78 6.09 -5.98 10.39
CA ALA A 78 5.11 -5.75 11.44
C ALA A 78 3.81 -5.10 10.94
N ALA A 79 3.92 -4.12 10.04
CA ALA A 79 2.77 -3.47 9.45
C ALA A 79 1.97 -4.45 8.57
N GLY A 80 2.66 -5.21 7.72
CA GLY A 80 2.05 -6.24 6.89
C GLY A 80 1.40 -7.36 7.72
N PHE A 81 2.00 -7.78 8.83
CA PHE A 81 1.35 -8.74 9.73
C PHE A 81 0.09 -8.17 10.37
N SER A 82 0.10 -6.90 10.78
CA SER A 82 -1.11 -6.23 11.26
C SER A 82 -2.19 -6.22 10.18
N ASP A 83 -1.85 -5.83 8.94
CA ASP A 83 -2.81 -5.83 7.84
C ASP A 83 -3.45 -7.21 7.64
N LEU A 84 -2.66 -8.28 7.64
CA LEU A 84 -3.17 -9.66 7.53
C LEU A 84 -4.11 -10.02 8.69
N LEU A 85 -3.80 -9.59 9.93
CA LEU A 85 -4.66 -9.86 11.09
C LEU A 85 -6.06 -9.24 10.96
N PHE A 86 -6.19 -8.15 10.22
CA PHE A 86 -7.44 -7.45 9.98
C PHE A 86 -8.04 -7.71 8.58
N GLY A 87 -7.59 -8.78 7.91
CA GLY A 87 -8.11 -9.17 6.60
C GLY A 87 -7.72 -8.25 5.45
N ALA A 88 -6.70 -7.40 5.63
CA ALA A 88 -6.15 -6.56 4.58
C ALA A 88 -4.94 -7.24 3.91
N PRO A 89 -4.74 -7.06 2.59
CA PRO A 89 -3.61 -7.65 1.88
C PRO A 89 -2.31 -6.96 2.27
N ALA A 90 -1.24 -7.74 2.46
CA ALA A 90 0.09 -7.24 2.87
C ALA A 90 1.14 -7.38 1.77
N ARG A 91 2.00 -6.36 1.65
CA ARG A 91 3.13 -6.32 0.70
C ARG A 91 4.14 -7.43 1.00
N CYS A 92 4.60 -8.13 -0.04
CA CYS A 92 5.75 -9.03 0.08
C CYS A 92 7.02 -8.20 0.16
N ARG A 93 7.86 -8.46 1.15
CA ARG A 93 9.14 -7.77 1.30
C ARG A 93 10.22 -8.39 0.45
N ASP A 94 11.01 -7.52 -0.14
CA ASP A 94 12.27 -7.89 -0.76
C ASP A 94 13.35 -8.07 0.31
N LEU A 95 14.24 -9.03 0.03
CA LEU A 95 15.36 -9.36 0.90
C LEU A 95 16.64 -8.97 0.17
N LYS A 96 17.46 -8.11 0.80
CA LYS A 96 18.77 -7.77 0.27
C LYS A 96 19.85 -8.49 1.07
N MET A 97 20.78 -9.11 0.35
CA MET A 97 22.02 -9.61 0.94
C MET A 97 23.07 -8.50 0.92
N GLN A 98 23.73 -8.26 2.05
CA GLN A 98 24.90 -7.40 2.18
C GLN A 98 26.00 -8.20 2.89
N GLY A 99 26.93 -8.76 2.11
CA GLY A 99 27.84 -9.79 2.61
C GLY A 99 27.07 -10.99 3.16
N ASP A 100 27.35 -11.35 4.41
CA ASP A 100 26.66 -12.43 5.12
C ASP A 100 25.36 -11.99 5.82
N GLN A 101 24.92 -10.73 5.67
CA GLN A 101 23.70 -10.23 6.31
C GLN A 101 22.52 -10.21 5.35
N VAL A 102 21.34 -10.63 5.83
CA VAL A 102 20.06 -10.48 5.13
C VAL A 102 19.19 -9.49 5.87
N THR A 103 18.85 -8.40 5.20
CA THR A 103 17.98 -7.37 5.76
C THR A 103 16.68 -7.26 4.95
N VAL A 104 15.60 -7.01 5.69
CA VAL A 104 14.36 -6.47 5.11
C VAL A 104 14.57 -4.97 5.06
N LEU A 105 14.74 -4.42 3.86
CA LEU A 105 14.94 -2.98 3.70
C LEU A 105 13.59 -2.26 3.75
N PRO A 106 13.54 -1.04 4.30
CA PRO A 106 12.44 -0.15 4.04
C PRO A 106 12.25 0.03 2.53
N GLU A 107 11.01 -0.02 2.07
CA GLU A 107 10.66 0.18 0.67
C GLU A 107 9.88 1.49 0.52
N VAL A 108 10.00 2.10 -0.66
CA VAL A 108 9.21 3.28 -1.02
C VAL A 108 7.73 2.91 -0.92
N GLY A 109 6.96 3.74 -0.20
CA GLY A 109 5.54 3.50 0.05
C GLY A 109 5.23 2.64 1.28
N ASP A 110 6.20 2.32 2.13
CA ASP A 110 5.94 1.61 3.39
C ASP A 110 4.90 2.32 4.26
N GLY A 111 3.98 1.53 4.82
CA GLY A 111 2.84 2.03 5.61
C GLY A 111 1.77 2.76 4.79
N ILE A 112 1.98 2.96 3.48
CA ILE A 112 1.07 3.65 2.57
C ILE A 112 0.49 2.69 1.52
N LEU A 113 1.36 2.01 0.79
CA LEU A 113 1.01 1.00 -0.20
C LEU A 113 0.84 -0.33 0.51
N GLY A 114 -0.33 -0.95 0.30
CA GLY A 114 -0.65 -2.27 0.82
C GLY A 114 -0.21 -3.39 -0.12
N GLY A 115 -0.95 -4.49 -0.10
CA GLY A 115 -0.74 -5.60 -1.03
C GLY A 115 -1.16 -5.30 -2.48
N PRO A 116 -1.19 -6.36 -3.32
CA PRO A 116 -1.62 -6.26 -4.71
C PRO A 116 -2.96 -5.54 -4.85
N PHE A 117 -3.14 -4.78 -5.94
CA PHE A 117 -4.41 -4.14 -6.21
C PHE A 117 -5.53 -5.18 -6.34
N ASP A 118 -6.50 -5.11 -5.42
CA ASP A 118 -7.71 -5.92 -5.44
C ASP A 118 -8.93 -5.03 -5.71
N ARG A 119 -9.45 -5.17 -6.94
CA ARG A 119 -10.61 -4.42 -7.40
C ARG A 119 -11.88 -4.75 -6.59
N LEU A 120 -12.04 -6.00 -6.16
CA LEU A 120 -13.20 -6.39 -5.36
C LEU A 120 -13.10 -5.82 -3.94
N GLY A 121 -11.91 -5.85 -3.35
CA GLY A 121 -11.61 -5.19 -2.09
C GLY A 121 -11.91 -3.68 -2.11
N LEU A 122 -11.60 -3.00 -3.22
CA LEU A 122 -11.92 -1.58 -3.38
C LEU A 122 -13.45 -1.34 -3.44
N ARG A 123 -14.20 -2.19 -4.14
CA ARG A 123 -15.66 -2.08 -4.25
C ARG A 123 -16.40 -2.36 -2.95
N ASN A 124 -15.95 -3.35 -2.20
CA ASN A 124 -16.56 -3.76 -0.93
C ASN A 124 -16.12 -2.88 0.25
N ARG A 125 -15.29 -1.87 -0.01
CA ARG A 125 -14.82 -0.93 1.00
C ARG A 125 -15.97 -0.04 1.47
N ARG A 126 -16.04 0.19 2.79
CA ARG A 126 -16.87 1.26 3.34
C ARG A 126 -16.30 2.61 2.90
N ILE A 127 -17.01 3.26 1.98
CA ILE A 127 -16.70 4.61 1.49
C ILE A 127 -17.67 5.56 2.19
N SER A 128 -17.18 6.70 2.67
CA SER A 128 -18.06 7.72 3.24
C SER A 128 -19.00 8.27 2.15
N GLN A 129 -20.22 8.66 2.52
CA GLN A 129 -21.15 9.30 1.57
C GLN A 129 -20.52 10.53 0.89
N LEU A 130 -19.68 11.26 1.63
CA LEU A 130 -18.92 12.39 1.12
C LEU A 130 -17.93 11.99 0.02
N GLU A 131 -17.14 10.92 0.22
CA GLU A 131 -16.22 10.43 -0.81
C GLU A 131 -16.93 9.82 -2.01
N ALA A 132 -18.05 9.12 -1.78
CA ALA A 132 -18.87 8.59 -2.87
C ALA A 132 -19.36 9.72 -3.77
N HIS A 133 -19.84 10.81 -3.18
CA HIS A 133 -20.32 11.99 -3.90
C HIS A 133 -19.19 12.76 -4.61
N ILE A 134 -18.11 13.10 -3.89
CA ILE A 134 -17.02 13.93 -4.42
C ILE A 134 -16.24 13.21 -5.54
N PHE A 135 -15.94 11.92 -5.37
CA PHE A 135 -15.13 11.17 -6.33
C PHE A 135 -15.97 10.39 -7.35
N GLY A 136 -17.28 10.28 -7.13
CA GLY A 136 -18.18 9.43 -7.92
C GLY A 136 -17.94 7.94 -7.67
N ARG A 137 -17.36 7.54 -6.53
CA ARG A 137 -17.03 6.13 -6.26
C ARG A 137 -18.29 5.27 -6.28
N GLY A 138 -18.18 4.07 -6.85
CA GLY A 138 -19.30 3.15 -7.04
C GLY A 138 -20.15 3.43 -8.28
N THR A 139 -19.91 4.54 -9.00
CA THR A 139 -20.59 4.79 -10.27
C THR A 139 -19.91 4.04 -11.43
N PRO A 140 -20.66 3.69 -12.50
CA PRO A 140 -20.07 3.11 -13.71
C PRO A 140 -19.00 4.01 -14.35
N ARG A 141 -19.13 5.33 -14.20
CA ARG A 141 -18.15 6.30 -14.72
C ARG A 141 -16.82 6.16 -13.98
N HIS A 142 -16.84 6.15 -12.65
CA HIS A 142 -15.64 5.95 -11.83
C HIS A 142 -14.97 4.62 -12.15
N GLU A 143 -15.74 3.53 -12.28
CA GLU A 143 -15.22 2.20 -12.61
C GLU A 143 -14.52 2.16 -13.98
N ARG A 144 -15.06 2.85 -14.99
CA ARG A 144 -14.39 2.97 -16.30
C ARG A 144 -13.06 3.74 -16.19
N LEU A 145 -13.05 4.85 -15.47
CA LEU A 145 -11.85 5.66 -15.28
C LEU A 145 -10.78 4.93 -14.46
N LEU A 146 -11.18 4.18 -13.44
CA LEU A 146 -10.28 3.31 -12.69
C LEU A 146 -9.67 2.22 -13.58
N THR A 147 -10.46 1.60 -14.47
CA THR A 147 -9.91 0.66 -15.46
C THR A 147 -8.88 1.33 -16.37
N SER A 148 -9.19 2.52 -16.89
CA SER A 148 -8.25 3.27 -17.73
C SER A 148 -6.96 3.62 -16.97
N LEU A 149 -7.08 3.99 -15.70
CA LEU A 149 -5.95 4.28 -14.82
C LEU A 149 -5.09 3.03 -14.59
N VAL A 150 -5.70 1.90 -14.24
CA VAL A 150 -4.99 0.62 -14.04
C VAL A 150 -4.27 0.22 -15.32
N ASN A 151 -4.95 0.28 -16.48
CA ASN A 151 -4.33 -0.08 -17.77
C ASN A 151 -3.16 0.86 -18.12
N GLN A 152 -3.29 2.15 -17.84
CA GLN A 152 -2.23 3.12 -18.09
C GLN A 152 -0.99 2.86 -17.23
N VAL A 153 -1.17 2.53 -15.95
CA VAL A 153 -0.06 2.28 -15.02
C VAL A 153 0.52 0.88 -15.23
N ALA A 154 -0.31 -0.16 -15.24
CA ALA A 154 0.13 -1.56 -15.41
C ALA A 154 0.64 -1.86 -16.82
N GLY A 155 0.24 -1.08 -17.84
CA GLY A 155 0.81 -1.17 -19.19
C GLY A 155 2.29 -0.76 -19.25
N ARG A 156 2.83 -0.17 -18.19
CA ARG A 156 4.26 0.15 -18.07
C ARG A 156 4.95 -1.02 -17.37
N THR A 157 5.87 -1.66 -18.08
CA THR A 157 6.50 -2.95 -17.71
C THR A 157 7.21 -2.99 -16.36
N HIS A 158 7.51 -1.85 -15.74
CA HIS A 158 8.23 -1.74 -14.47
C HIS A 158 7.35 -1.34 -13.29
N LEU A 159 6.07 -1.02 -13.51
CA LEU A 159 5.19 -0.52 -12.44
C LEU A 159 4.25 -1.62 -11.96
N GLU A 160 4.30 -1.89 -10.65
CA GLU A 160 3.35 -2.76 -9.99
C GLU A 160 2.25 -1.93 -9.32
N VAL A 161 1.00 -2.24 -9.67
CA VAL A 161 -0.18 -1.60 -9.08
C VAL A 161 -0.54 -2.20 -7.72
N ARG A 162 -0.81 -1.33 -6.76
CA ARG A 162 -1.09 -1.66 -5.36
C ARG A 162 -2.36 -0.97 -4.88
N GLY A 163 -2.99 -1.56 -3.86
CA GLY A 163 -4.00 -0.87 -3.07
C GLY A 163 -3.39 -0.06 -1.92
N PRO A 164 -4.17 0.78 -1.23
CA PRO A 164 -3.75 1.41 0.02
C PRO A 164 -3.62 0.40 1.16
N ALA A 165 -2.63 0.58 2.03
CA ALA A 165 -2.52 -0.12 3.30
C ALA A 165 -3.71 0.24 4.22
N ARG A 166 -3.98 -0.59 5.23
CA ARG A 166 -5.20 -0.44 6.06
C ARG A 166 -5.31 0.93 6.75
N ARG A 167 -4.18 1.48 7.18
CA ARG A 167 -4.09 2.77 7.89
C ARG A 167 -3.66 3.95 7.00
N ALA A 168 -3.42 3.69 5.72
CA ALA A 168 -3.07 4.71 4.74
C ALA A 168 -4.33 5.49 4.31
N PRO A 169 -4.18 6.64 3.62
CA PRO A 169 -5.30 7.34 3.02
C PRO A 169 -5.98 6.43 1.99
N GLN A 170 -7.31 6.48 1.93
CA GLN A 170 -8.10 5.67 1.02
C GLN A 170 -8.03 6.27 -0.40
N PHE A 171 -6.92 6.03 -1.12
CA PHE A 171 -6.82 6.24 -2.57
C PHE A 171 -7.34 5.02 -3.35
N ASP A 172 -7.54 5.16 -4.66
CA ASP A 172 -8.08 4.11 -5.53
C ASP A 172 -6.99 3.19 -6.10
N LEU A 173 -5.83 3.76 -6.45
CA LEU A 173 -4.69 3.01 -6.99
C LEU A 173 -3.37 3.61 -6.50
N GLY A 174 -2.39 2.77 -6.18
CA GLY A 174 -1.02 3.23 -5.87
C GLY A 174 0.04 2.46 -6.65
N TRP A 175 1.21 3.06 -6.80
CA TRP A 175 2.39 2.44 -7.43
C TRP A 175 3.66 3.13 -6.95
N VAL A 176 4.82 2.56 -7.28
CA VAL A 176 6.12 3.16 -7.04
C VAL A 176 6.80 3.39 -8.38
N ASP A 177 7.33 4.60 -8.59
CA ASP A 177 8.29 4.87 -9.65
C ASP A 177 9.53 5.55 -9.08
N GLY A 178 10.69 4.93 -9.31
CA GLY A 178 11.97 5.31 -8.73
C GLY A 178 11.88 5.50 -7.20
N PRO A 179 12.21 6.70 -6.67
CA PRO A 179 12.13 6.98 -5.24
C PRO A 179 10.72 7.36 -4.75
N THR A 180 9.73 7.46 -5.65
CA THR A 180 8.44 8.09 -5.35
C THR A 180 7.33 7.06 -5.25
N ALA A 181 6.56 7.10 -4.15
CA ALA A 181 5.28 6.40 -4.07
C ALA A 181 4.18 7.32 -4.57
N TYR A 182 3.28 6.81 -5.39
CA TYR A 182 2.09 7.52 -5.85
C TYR A 182 0.84 6.90 -5.26
N GLY A 183 -0.12 7.74 -4.88
CA GLY A 183 -1.46 7.35 -4.50
C GLY A 183 -2.45 8.18 -5.31
N ALA A 184 -3.26 7.54 -6.13
CA ALA A 184 -4.17 8.18 -7.07
C ALA A 184 -5.63 8.05 -6.63
N TRP A 185 -6.30 9.19 -6.63
CA TRP A 185 -7.75 9.32 -6.47
C TRP A 185 -8.36 9.62 -7.83
N VAL A 186 -9.24 8.74 -8.29
CA VAL A 186 -10.03 8.94 -9.50
C VAL A 186 -11.22 9.84 -9.14
N ALA A 187 -11.23 11.05 -9.68
CA ALA A 187 -12.32 11.98 -9.46
C ALA A 187 -13.22 12.06 -10.70
N SER A 188 -14.50 11.73 -10.49
CA SER A 188 -15.50 11.64 -11.55
C SER A 188 -16.87 12.23 -11.13
N PRO A 189 -16.93 13.52 -10.77
CA PRO A 189 -18.16 14.13 -10.27
C PRO A 189 -19.29 14.05 -11.32
N GLU A 190 -20.52 13.84 -10.85
CA GLU A 190 -21.71 13.62 -11.71
C GLU A 190 -22.15 14.87 -12.48
N SER A 191 -21.74 16.07 -12.07
CA SER A 191 -21.89 17.30 -12.85
C SER A 191 -20.81 18.33 -12.50
N PRO A 192 -19.90 18.67 -13.42
CA PRO A 192 -18.90 19.73 -13.19
C PRO A 192 -19.52 21.15 -13.20
N ASN A 193 -20.79 21.32 -13.57
CA ASN A 193 -21.43 22.62 -13.84
C ASN A 193 -22.53 23.00 -12.83
N GLY A 194 -22.58 22.39 -11.64
CA GLY A 194 -23.53 22.80 -10.60
C GLY A 194 -23.11 24.12 -9.94
N GLU A 195 -24.07 25.02 -9.66
CA GLU A 195 -23.81 26.23 -8.88
C GLU A 195 -23.34 25.84 -7.46
N GLY A 196 -22.08 26.13 -7.15
CA GLY A 196 -21.40 25.75 -5.91
C GLY A 196 -19.88 25.78 -6.02
N LEU A 197 -19.18 25.31 -4.98
CA LEU A 197 -17.75 24.99 -5.08
C LEU A 197 -17.57 23.91 -6.16
N ASP A 198 -16.67 24.14 -7.12
CA ASP A 198 -16.33 23.15 -8.16
C ASP A 198 -16.02 21.80 -7.48
N PRO A 199 -16.77 20.73 -7.78
CA PRO A 199 -16.57 19.42 -7.15
C PRO A 199 -15.13 18.90 -7.26
N LEU A 200 -14.40 19.30 -8.30
CA LEU A 200 -13.00 18.94 -8.47
C LEU A 200 -12.08 19.71 -7.50
N GLU A 201 -12.38 20.97 -7.22
CA GLU A 201 -11.66 21.71 -6.18
C GLU A 201 -11.87 21.09 -4.80
N GLU A 202 -13.10 20.67 -4.50
CA GLU A 202 -13.40 20.03 -3.22
C GLU A 202 -12.76 18.64 -3.11
N ALA A 203 -12.71 17.88 -4.20
CA ALA A 203 -11.92 16.64 -4.29
C ALA A 203 -10.44 16.89 -3.96
N ALA A 204 -9.82 17.91 -4.57
CA ALA A 204 -8.44 18.25 -4.30
C ALA A 204 -8.19 18.64 -2.83
N ARG A 205 -9.09 19.43 -2.24
CA ARG A 205 -9.03 19.77 -0.80
C ARG A 205 -9.18 18.51 0.05
N GLN A 206 -10.13 17.64 -0.24
CA GLN A 206 -10.37 16.41 0.50
C GLN A 206 -9.16 15.46 0.48
N ILE A 207 -8.53 15.29 -0.68
CA ILE A 207 -7.26 14.54 -0.79
C ILE A 207 -6.21 15.18 0.12
N GLY A 208 -6.02 16.50 0.02
CA GLY A 208 -5.08 17.25 0.86
C GLY A 208 -5.32 17.08 2.36
N ARG A 209 -6.59 17.05 2.80
CA ARG A 209 -6.97 16.79 4.20
C ARG A 209 -6.58 15.39 4.66
N SER A 210 -6.85 14.38 3.84
CA SER A 210 -6.58 12.97 4.15
C SER A 210 -5.10 12.67 4.37
N LEU A 211 -4.22 13.49 3.80
CA LEU A 211 -2.78 13.32 3.85
C LEU A 211 -2.12 14.00 5.05
N ARG A 212 -2.79 14.95 5.71
CA ARG A 212 -2.20 15.72 6.81
C ARG A 212 -1.74 14.84 7.98
N SER A 213 -2.38 13.70 8.17
CA SER A 213 -2.02 12.71 9.20
C SER A 213 -0.73 11.93 8.93
N ILE A 214 -0.17 12.01 7.72
CA ILE A 214 0.95 11.12 7.29
C ILE A 214 2.16 11.88 6.74
N ARG A 215 2.11 13.21 6.72
CA ARG A 215 3.16 14.08 6.16
C ARG A 215 4.54 13.93 6.82
N SER A 216 4.66 13.28 7.98
CA SER A 216 5.91 13.22 8.73
C SER A 216 6.82 12.05 8.37
N GLN A 217 6.39 11.06 7.57
CA GLN A 217 7.14 9.79 7.48
C GLN A 217 7.36 9.20 6.07
N THR A 218 6.75 9.71 4.99
CA THR A 218 6.87 9.04 3.66
C THR A 218 6.76 9.96 2.44
N GLN A 219 7.49 9.61 1.37
CA GLN A 219 7.46 10.26 0.04
C GLN A 219 6.24 9.83 -0.79
N LEU A 220 5.03 10.02 -0.27
CA LEU A 220 3.80 9.83 -1.05
C LEU A 220 3.51 11.09 -1.87
N ARG A 221 3.44 10.96 -3.19
CA ARG A 221 2.90 11.96 -4.10
C ARG A 221 1.43 11.67 -4.40
N PRO A 222 0.51 12.45 -3.81
CA PRO A 222 -0.90 12.29 -4.10
C PRO A 222 -1.26 12.80 -5.50
N LEU A 223 -2.05 12.02 -6.21
CA LEU A 223 -2.52 12.31 -7.56
C LEU A 223 -4.04 12.35 -7.59
N MET A 224 -4.59 13.38 -8.21
CA MET A 224 -5.98 13.43 -8.61
C MET A 224 -6.04 13.11 -10.11
N ALA A 225 -6.51 11.90 -10.42
CA ALA A 225 -6.62 11.37 -11.77
C ALA A 225 -8.00 11.70 -12.35
N LEU A 226 -7.99 12.38 -13.50
CA LEU A 226 -9.18 12.87 -14.18
C LEU A 226 -9.39 12.20 -15.53
N ASP A 227 -10.65 12.21 -15.99
CA ASP A 227 -10.98 11.88 -17.36
C ASP A 227 -10.19 12.76 -18.34
N ASN A 228 -9.82 12.18 -19.49
CA ASN A 228 -9.09 12.88 -20.53
C ASN A 228 -9.89 14.03 -21.15
N SER A 229 -11.22 14.01 -21.03
CA SER A 229 -12.10 15.08 -21.51
C SER A 229 -12.17 16.28 -20.57
N VAL A 230 -11.68 16.19 -19.33
CA VAL A 230 -11.77 17.28 -18.36
C VAL A 230 -10.73 18.35 -18.69
N ASP A 231 -11.17 19.60 -18.76
CA ASP A 231 -10.26 20.74 -18.82
C ASP A 231 -9.79 21.13 -17.42
N ILE A 232 -8.48 21.23 -17.24
CA ILE A 232 -7.88 21.50 -15.92
C ILE A 232 -7.64 23.01 -15.81
N SER A 233 -8.65 23.71 -15.27
CA SER A 233 -8.62 25.16 -15.07
C SER A 233 -7.44 25.62 -14.21
N SER A 234 -7.01 26.87 -14.40
CA SER A 234 -5.97 27.49 -13.58
C SER A 234 -6.32 27.48 -12.09
N ARG A 235 -7.61 27.70 -11.77
CA ARG A 235 -8.15 27.68 -10.41
C ARG A 235 -8.08 26.29 -9.76
N LEU A 236 -8.40 25.23 -10.50
CA LEU A 236 -8.24 23.86 -10.02
C LEU A 236 -6.76 23.53 -9.78
N ARG A 237 -5.87 23.91 -10.70
CA ARG A 237 -4.41 23.72 -10.51
C ARG A 237 -3.90 24.43 -9.27
N GLN A 238 -4.35 25.66 -9.03
CA GLN A 238 -3.97 26.43 -7.85
C GLN A 238 -4.48 25.76 -6.57
N THR A 239 -5.74 25.33 -6.55
CA THR A 239 -6.34 24.63 -5.40
C THR A 239 -5.61 23.32 -5.10
N ALA A 240 -5.37 22.50 -6.12
CA ALA A 240 -4.63 21.25 -5.98
C ALA A 240 -3.21 21.49 -5.46
N LYS A 241 -2.50 22.48 -6.01
CA LYS A 241 -1.15 22.88 -5.55
C LYS A 241 -1.15 23.30 -4.08
N SER A 242 -2.11 24.12 -3.65
CA SER A 242 -2.25 24.53 -2.24
C SER A 242 -2.59 23.37 -1.31
N ALA A 243 -3.32 22.37 -1.80
CA ALA A 243 -3.61 21.14 -1.07
C ALA A 243 -2.42 20.15 -1.03
N GLY A 244 -1.37 20.39 -1.83
CA GLY A 244 -0.24 19.48 -2.02
C GLY A 244 -0.57 18.28 -2.92
N VAL A 245 -1.54 18.43 -3.82
CA VAL A 245 -2.06 17.40 -4.73
C VAL A 245 -1.66 17.71 -6.16
N HIS A 246 -1.16 16.70 -6.88
CA HIS A 246 -0.92 16.84 -8.31
C HIS A 246 -2.17 16.42 -9.08
N VAL A 247 -2.68 17.30 -9.94
CA VAL A 247 -3.86 17.02 -10.78
C VAL A 247 -3.42 16.73 -12.20
N SER A 248 -3.86 15.60 -12.75
CA SER A 248 -3.54 15.22 -14.12
C SER A 248 -4.66 14.40 -14.76
N ARG A 249 -4.71 14.41 -16.10
CA ARG A 249 -5.53 13.49 -16.87
C ARG A 249 -4.86 12.13 -16.86
N ILE A 250 -5.65 11.05 -16.92
CA ILE A 250 -5.12 9.69 -16.88
C ILE A 250 -4.03 9.45 -17.93
N LYS A 251 -4.20 9.94 -19.17
CA LYS A 251 -3.20 9.78 -20.23
C LYS A 251 -1.87 10.50 -19.96
N ASP A 252 -1.91 11.56 -19.14
CA ASP A 252 -0.80 12.47 -18.86
C ASP A 252 -0.17 12.18 -17.47
N LEU A 253 -0.44 11.01 -16.87
CA LEU A 253 0.08 10.67 -15.54
C LEU A 253 1.59 10.44 -15.56
N PRO A 254 2.30 10.88 -14.50
CA PRO A 254 3.74 10.72 -14.40
C PRO A 254 4.12 9.23 -14.53
N GLY A 255 5.20 8.99 -15.30
CA GLY A 255 6.05 7.80 -15.21
C GLY A 255 6.43 7.59 -13.76
#